data_AF-A0A8J5F6Q9-F1
#
_entry.id   AF-A0A8J5F6Q9-F1
#
_cell.length_a   1.000
_cell.length_b   1.000
_cell.length_c   1.000
_cell.angle_alpha   90.00
_cell.angle_beta   90.00
_cell.angle_gamma   90.00
#
_symmetry.space_group_name_H-M   'P 1'
#
loop_
_entity.id
_entity.type
_entity.pdbx_description
1 polymer ?
#
loop_
_entity_poly.entity_id
_entity_poly.type
_entity_poly.pdbx_seq_one_letter_code
_entity_poly.pdbx_strand_id
1 'polypeptide(L)'
;MARSGSWSMNPRTVFASRLLGGVGIHRRSSNLVSRREQRKQRELRSRSEMVIRELSGLILSRGPKLCNFVEWKGYKVVYRRYASLYFCMCIDQDDNELEILEIIHHFVEILDRYFGSVCELDLIFNFHKAYYILDEILIAGELQESSKKTVARLIAAQDTMVETAKEEAGSISNMISQAM
;
A
#
# COMPACT_ATOMS: atom_id res chain seq x y z
N MET A 1 35.64 3.86 -15.57
CA MET A 1 36.22 3.07 -14.46
C MET A 1 35.73 3.71 -13.16
N ALA A 2 35.13 2.90 -12.28
CA ALA A 2 34.22 3.23 -11.16
C ALA A 2 34.81 4.21 -10.09
N ARG A 3 34.05 4.85 -9.17
CA ARG A 3 33.11 4.27 -8.20
C ARG A 3 32.19 5.30 -7.48
N SER A 4 31.03 4.78 -7.08
CA SER A 4 30.26 5.01 -5.82
C SER A 4 29.51 6.33 -5.60
N GLY A 5 28.28 6.41 -6.12
CA GLY A 5 27.20 7.16 -5.48
C GLY A 5 26.50 6.29 -4.43
N SER A 6 26.95 6.37 -3.18
CA SER A 6 26.28 5.75 -2.04
C SER A 6 25.02 6.54 -1.71
N TRP A 7 23.86 6.06 -2.14
CA TRP A 7 22.57 6.54 -1.64
C TRP A 7 22.32 5.91 -0.27
N SER A 8 22.89 6.51 0.77
CA SER A 8 22.46 6.30 2.15
C SER A 8 21.34 7.30 2.44
N MET A 9 20.08 6.85 2.34
CA MET A 9 18.97 7.58 2.97
C MET A 9 19.20 7.52 4.49
N ASN A 10 19.56 8.67 5.06
CA ASN A 10 19.88 8.81 6.48
C ASN A 10 18.57 8.90 7.29
N PRO A 11 18.38 8.08 8.35
CA PRO A 11 17.19 8.11 9.22
C PRO A 11 16.96 9.44 9.96
N ARG A 12 17.87 10.41 9.87
CA ARG A 12 17.80 11.69 10.58
C ARG A 12 16.83 12.72 10.00
N THR A 13 16.36 12.55 8.75
CA THR A 13 15.30 13.43 8.19
C THR A 13 13.96 13.25 8.90
N VAL A 14 13.80 12.16 9.65
CA VAL A 14 12.59 11.84 10.44
C VAL A 14 12.53 12.62 11.77
N PHE A 15 13.61 13.24 12.25
CA PHE A 15 13.65 13.84 13.61
C PHE A 15 13.67 15.38 13.68
N ALA A 16 13.88 16.10 12.57
CA ALA A 16 14.20 17.53 12.63
C ALA A 16 12.99 18.48 12.84
N SER A 17 11.74 18.00 12.77
CA SER A 17 10.55 18.87 12.88
C SER A 17 9.98 19.02 14.31
N ARG A 18 10.50 18.32 15.32
CA ARG A 18 9.81 18.24 16.63
C ARG A 18 10.63 18.54 17.90
N LEU A 19 11.87 19.02 17.83
CA LEU A 19 12.70 19.24 19.04
C LEU A 19 13.37 20.61 19.22
N LEU A 20 13.23 21.57 18.30
CA LEU A 20 13.80 22.91 18.51
C LEU A 20 12.70 23.97 18.48
N GLY A 21 12.03 24.10 19.62
CA GLY A 21 11.54 25.40 20.05
C GLY A 21 12.73 26.37 20.14
N GLY A 22 12.56 27.58 19.60
CA GLY A 22 13.45 28.71 19.83
C GLY A 22 14.82 28.63 19.16
N VAL A 23 14.93 29.27 17.99
CA VAL A 23 15.91 30.34 17.64
C VAL A 23 15.97 30.40 16.11
N GLY A 24 15.66 31.58 15.58
CA GLY A 24 15.57 31.84 14.15
C GLY A 24 16.89 31.62 13.42
N ILE A 25 16.90 30.62 12.54
CA ILE A 25 17.90 30.49 11.48
C ILE A 25 17.15 30.70 10.15
N HIS A 26 17.40 31.87 9.57
CA HIS A 26 17.14 32.31 8.20
C HIS A 26 16.41 31.31 7.26
N ARG A 27 15.08 31.22 7.40
CA ARG A 27 14.19 30.48 6.49
C ARG A 27 13.95 31.27 5.20
N ARG A 28 14.76 31.07 4.15
CA ARG A 28 14.38 31.49 2.79
C ARG A 28 14.48 30.43 1.69
N SER A 29 15.06 29.25 1.95
CA SER A 29 15.20 28.20 0.92
C SER A 29 14.31 26.96 1.13
N SER A 30 13.43 26.95 2.13
CA SER A 30 12.56 25.81 2.48
C SER A 30 11.17 25.83 1.81
N ASN A 31 10.77 26.95 1.19
CA ASN A 31 9.43 27.07 0.58
C ASN A 31 9.37 26.54 -0.86
N LEU A 32 10.50 26.42 -1.56
CA LEU A 32 10.51 25.98 -2.96
C LEU A 32 10.55 24.45 -3.08
N VAL A 33 11.30 23.77 -2.20
CA VAL A 33 11.38 22.30 -2.15
C VAL A 33 10.02 21.72 -1.77
N SER A 34 9.38 22.25 -0.72
CA SER A 34 8.03 21.84 -0.31
C SER A 34 6.98 22.06 -1.40
N ARG A 35 7.08 23.17 -2.17
CA ARG A 35 6.20 23.42 -3.32
C ARG A 35 6.45 22.46 -4.48
N ARG A 36 7.71 22.08 -4.77
CA ARG A 36 8.06 21.11 -5.82
C ARG A 36 7.60 19.70 -5.45
N GLU A 37 7.80 19.28 -4.20
CA GLU A 37 7.32 18.00 -3.67
C GLU A 37 5.80 17.94 -3.65
N GLN A 38 5.12 18.99 -3.17
CA GLN A 38 3.66 19.07 -3.21
C GLN A 38 3.11 19.04 -4.64
N ARG A 39 3.79 19.69 -5.59
CA ARG A 39 3.39 19.66 -7.01
C ARG A 39 3.55 18.25 -7.58
N LYS A 40 4.67 17.58 -7.31
CA LYS A 40 4.91 16.20 -7.74
C LYS A 40 3.89 15.24 -7.12
N GLN A 41 3.57 15.40 -5.84
CA GLN A 41 2.55 14.57 -5.17
C GLN A 41 1.15 14.78 -5.77
N ARG A 42 0.77 16.02 -6.09
CA ARG A 42 -0.50 16.33 -6.76
C ARG A 42 -0.57 15.74 -8.16
N GLU A 43 0.53 15.82 -8.91
CA GLU A 43 0.62 15.25 -10.26
C GLU A 43 0.51 13.73 -10.23
N LEU A 44 1.21 13.07 -9.30
CA LEU A 44 1.09 11.61 -9.10
C LEU A 44 -0.33 11.20 -8.74
N ARG A 45 -0.97 11.92 -7.80
CA ARG A 45 -2.36 11.65 -7.42
C ARG A 45 -3.33 11.82 -8.59
N SER A 46 -3.18 12.90 -9.37
CA SER A 46 -4.00 13.14 -10.57
C SER A 46 -3.81 12.05 -11.62
N ARG A 47 -2.57 11.56 -11.79
CA ARG A 47 -2.28 10.43 -12.68
C ARG A 47 -2.96 9.15 -12.18
N SER A 48 -2.86 8.82 -10.90
CA SER A 48 -3.51 7.63 -10.33
C SER A 48 -5.04 7.68 -10.47
N GLU A 49 -5.66 8.84 -10.21
CA GLU A 49 -7.10 9.05 -10.38
C GLU A 49 -7.54 8.82 -11.84
N MET A 50 -6.74 9.28 -12.81
CA MET A 50 -7.01 9.06 -14.22
C MET A 50 -6.96 7.57 -14.59
N VAL A 51 -5.94 6.86 -14.12
CA VAL A 51 -5.79 5.41 -14.36
C VAL A 51 -6.96 4.64 -13.77
N ILE A 52 -7.32 4.90 -12.50
CA ILE A 52 -8.44 4.21 -11.84
C ILE A 52 -9.74 4.42 -12.62
N ARG A 53 -10.02 5.63 -13.09
CA ARG A 53 -11.23 5.94 -13.86
C ARG A 53 -11.27 5.21 -15.20
N GLU A 54 -10.16 5.23 -15.94
CA GLU A 54 -10.06 4.55 -17.24
C GLU A 54 -10.22 3.03 -17.10
N LEU A 55 -9.47 2.42 -16.18
CA LEU A 55 -9.52 0.97 -15.96
C LEU A 55 -10.88 0.52 -15.44
N SER A 56 -11.50 1.31 -14.57
CA SER A 56 -12.85 1.02 -14.07
C SER A 56 -13.87 1.03 -15.21
N GLY A 57 -13.85 2.03 -16.10
CA GLY A 57 -14.74 2.05 -17.28
C GLY A 57 -14.53 0.86 -18.21
N LEU A 58 -13.28 0.45 -18.42
CA LEU A 58 -12.90 -0.65 -19.31
C LEU A 58 -13.21 -2.04 -18.71
N ILE A 59 -13.06 -2.23 -17.40
CA ILE A 59 -13.36 -3.50 -16.72
C ILE A 59 -14.89 -3.66 -16.53
N LEU A 60 -15.58 -2.62 -16.06
CA LEU A 60 -17.00 -2.70 -15.71
C LEU A 60 -17.93 -2.80 -16.92
N SER A 61 -17.48 -2.36 -18.10
CA SER A 61 -18.25 -2.49 -19.35
C SER A 61 -18.14 -3.89 -19.99
N ARG A 62 -17.24 -4.75 -19.50
CA ARG A 62 -17.02 -6.10 -20.07
C ARG A 62 -18.04 -7.10 -19.55
N GLY A 63 -18.51 -7.96 -20.45
CA GLY A 63 -19.42 -9.05 -20.11
C GLY A 63 -18.74 -10.15 -19.26
N PRO A 64 -19.50 -10.89 -18.43
CA PRO A 64 -18.95 -11.83 -17.44
C PRO A 64 -18.33 -13.11 -18.05
N LYS A 65 -18.55 -13.38 -19.34
CA LYS A 65 -17.98 -14.55 -20.05
C LYS A 65 -16.68 -14.23 -20.78
N LEU A 66 -16.25 -12.96 -20.78
CA LEU A 66 -14.98 -12.57 -21.39
C LEU A 66 -13.81 -12.96 -20.51
N CYS A 67 -12.61 -13.02 -21.10
CA CYS A 67 -11.40 -13.30 -20.34
C CYS A 67 -11.08 -12.20 -19.33
N ASN A 68 -10.32 -12.59 -18.32
CA ASN A 68 -9.86 -11.78 -17.20
C ASN A 68 -8.68 -10.85 -17.53
N PHE A 69 -8.33 -10.72 -18.81
CA PHE A 69 -7.15 -10.00 -19.28
C PHE A 69 -7.57 -8.90 -20.26
N VAL A 70 -7.01 -7.70 -20.09
CA VAL A 70 -7.27 -6.57 -20.99
C VAL A 70 -5.98 -5.82 -21.29
N GLU A 71 -5.76 -5.50 -22.55
CA GLU A 71 -4.67 -4.60 -22.94
C GLU A 71 -5.05 -3.14 -22.66
N TRP A 72 -4.11 -2.38 -22.08
CA TRP A 72 -4.30 -0.97 -21.80
C TRP A 72 -2.96 -0.22 -21.89
N LYS A 73 -2.86 0.70 -22.86
CA LYS A 73 -1.72 1.64 -23.02
C LYS A 73 -0.33 0.99 -22.97
N GLY A 74 -0.19 -0.18 -23.59
CA GLY A 74 1.08 -0.90 -23.62
C GLY A 74 1.31 -1.81 -22.42
N TYR A 75 0.37 -1.90 -21.48
CA TYR A 75 0.36 -2.83 -20.36
C TYR A 75 -0.77 -3.86 -20.51
N LYS A 76 -0.74 -4.89 -19.67
CA LYS A 76 -1.85 -5.81 -19.49
C LYS A 76 -2.48 -5.59 -18.12
N VAL A 77 -3.79 -5.70 -18.05
CA VAL A 77 -4.57 -5.60 -16.81
C VAL A 77 -5.25 -6.93 -16.59
N VAL A 78 -4.88 -7.58 -15.49
CA VAL A 78 -5.48 -8.82 -15.01
C VAL A 78 -6.48 -8.48 -13.93
N TYR A 79 -7.71 -8.96 -14.06
CA TYR A 79 -8.77 -8.68 -13.08
C TYR A 79 -9.62 -9.89 -12.79
N ARG A 80 -10.16 -9.94 -11.57
CA ARG A 80 -11.11 -10.98 -11.15
C ARG A 80 -12.17 -10.40 -10.23
N ARG A 81 -13.41 -10.83 -10.45
CA ARG A 81 -14.56 -10.45 -9.62
C ARG A 81 -14.80 -11.49 -8.54
N TYR A 82 -14.87 -11.06 -7.29
CA TYR A 82 -15.29 -11.84 -6.13
C TYR A 82 -16.51 -11.16 -5.49
N ALA A 83 -17.69 -11.79 -5.58
CA ALA A 83 -18.96 -11.19 -5.21
C ALA A 83 -19.20 -9.81 -5.88
N SER A 84 -19.28 -8.72 -5.11
CA SER A 84 -19.41 -7.34 -5.60
C SER A 84 -18.07 -6.65 -5.88
N LEU A 85 -16.95 -7.23 -5.45
CA LEU A 85 -15.63 -6.61 -5.54
C LEU A 85 -14.89 -7.04 -6.81
N TYR A 86 -14.17 -6.07 -7.39
CA TYR A 86 -13.24 -6.30 -8.48
C TYR A 86 -11.81 -6.08 -7.97
N PHE A 87 -10.98 -7.11 -8.13
CA PHE A 87 -9.55 -7.04 -7.88
C PHE A 87 -8.85 -6.93 -9.22
N CYS A 88 -7.89 -6.02 -9.34
CA CYS A 88 -7.15 -5.80 -10.57
C CYS A 88 -5.68 -5.51 -10.31
N MET A 89 -4.82 -5.98 -11.21
CA MET A 89 -3.39 -5.76 -11.21
C MET A 89 -2.97 -5.36 -12.63
N CYS A 90 -2.08 -4.39 -12.73
CA CYS A 90 -1.51 -3.92 -13.99
C CYS A 90 -0.08 -4.44 -14.09
N ILE A 91 0.25 -5.11 -15.19
CA ILE A 91 1.51 -5.83 -15.41
C ILE A 91 2.11 -5.48 -16.76
N ASP A 92 3.38 -5.80 -16.96
CA ASP A 92 4.06 -5.58 -18.23
C ASP A 92 3.57 -6.57 -19.29
N GLN A 93 3.87 -6.31 -20.57
CA GLN A 93 3.39 -7.18 -21.66
C GLN A 93 4.00 -8.58 -21.62
N ASP A 94 5.19 -8.70 -21.07
CA ASP A 94 5.94 -9.95 -21.06
C ASP A 94 5.63 -10.82 -19.84
N ASP A 95 4.87 -10.28 -18.87
CA ASP A 95 4.47 -10.98 -17.66
C ASP A 95 3.38 -12.02 -17.92
N ASN A 96 3.39 -13.09 -17.13
CA ASN A 96 2.44 -14.18 -17.21
C ASN A 96 1.11 -13.80 -16.54
N GLU A 97 0.05 -13.65 -17.31
CA GLU A 97 -1.25 -13.21 -16.78
C GLU A 97 -1.89 -14.24 -15.83
N LEU A 98 -1.58 -15.54 -16.01
CA LEU A 98 -2.11 -16.61 -15.17
C LEU A 98 -1.46 -16.58 -13.78
N GLU A 99 -0.17 -16.27 -13.70
CA GLU A 99 0.52 -16.10 -12.42
C GLU A 99 -0.11 -14.97 -11.61
N ILE A 100 -0.36 -13.82 -12.25
CA ILE A 100 -1.00 -12.68 -11.61
C ILE A 100 -2.43 -12.99 -11.19
N LEU A 101 -3.17 -13.75 -12.01
CA LEU A 101 -4.52 -14.19 -11.65
C LEU A 101 -4.52 -15.09 -10.41
N GLU A 102 -3.51 -15.95 -10.26
CA GLU A 102 -3.30 -16.77 -9.06
C GLU A 102 -2.86 -15.93 -7.86
N ILE A 103 -2.03 -14.90 -8.02
CA ILE A 103 -1.67 -13.96 -6.95
C ILE A 103 -2.93 -13.24 -6.43
N ILE A 104 -3.79 -12.74 -7.33
CA ILE A 104 -5.08 -12.13 -6.95
C ILE A 104 -5.90 -13.13 -6.11
N HIS A 105 -5.97 -14.39 -6.53
CA HIS A 105 -6.72 -15.41 -5.80
C HIS A 105 -6.12 -15.71 -4.43
N HIS A 106 -4.79 -15.83 -4.38
CA HIS A 106 -4.03 -16.07 -3.17
C HIS A 106 -4.29 -14.98 -2.12
N PHE A 107 -4.26 -13.71 -2.54
CA PHE A 107 -4.56 -12.57 -1.68
C PHE A 107 -5.98 -12.63 -1.12
N VAL A 108 -6.98 -12.88 -1.97
CA VAL A 108 -8.39 -12.94 -1.54
C VAL A 108 -8.62 -14.10 -0.55
N GLU A 109 -7.99 -15.25 -0.75
CA GLU A 109 -8.10 -16.35 0.21
C GLU A 109 -7.45 -16.05 1.57
N ILE A 110 -6.37 -15.28 1.59
CA ILE A 110 -5.73 -14.86 2.86
C ILE A 110 -6.63 -13.85 3.57
N LEU A 111 -7.20 -12.88 2.84
CA LEU A 111 -8.19 -11.93 3.38
C LEU A 111 -9.38 -12.68 3.99
N ASP A 112 -9.94 -13.66 3.27
CA ASP A 112 -11.09 -14.44 3.72
C ASP A 112 -10.82 -15.19 5.04
N ARG A 113 -9.62 -15.79 5.16
CA ARG A 113 -9.18 -16.45 6.40
C ARG A 113 -8.92 -15.46 7.53
N TYR A 114 -8.37 -14.30 7.23
CA TYR A 114 -8.04 -13.28 8.21
C TYR A 114 -9.29 -12.65 8.82
N PHE A 115 -10.27 -12.29 8.00
CA PHE A 115 -11.51 -11.66 8.47
C PHE A 115 -12.59 -12.67 8.89
N GLY A 116 -12.48 -13.95 8.50
CA GLY A 116 -13.43 -14.98 8.85
C GLY A 116 -14.73 -14.88 8.06
N SER A 117 -14.64 -15.01 6.73
CA SER A 117 -15.67 -14.66 5.72
C SER A 117 -15.64 -13.18 5.36
N VAL A 118 -14.69 -12.80 4.51
CA VAL A 118 -14.46 -11.38 4.16
C VAL A 118 -15.63 -10.79 3.37
N CYS A 119 -16.05 -9.58 3.75
CA CYS A 119 -16.98 -8.76 2.97
C CYS A 119 -16.37 -7.41 2.57
N GLU A 120 -17.04 -6.69 1.67
CA GLU A 120 -16.58 -5.37 1.22
C GLU A 120 -16.48 -4.34 2.34
N LEU A 121 -17.37 -4.41 3.34
CA LEU A 121 -17.32 -3.50 4.49
C LEU A 121 -16.07 -3.74 5.34
N ASP A 122 -15.61 -4.99 5.49
CA ASP A 122 -14.38 -5.30 6.22
C ASP A 122 -13.18 -4.60 5.59
N LEU A 123 -13.10 -4.60 4.25
CA LEU A 123 -12.04 -3.93 3.51
C LEU A 123 -12.16 -2.41 3.58
N ILE A 124 -13.38 -1.85 3.61
CA ILE A 124 -13.60 -0.41 3.76
C ILE A 124 -13.16 0.08 5.14
N PHE A 125 -13.59 -0.59 6.20
CA PHE A 125 -13.27 -0.18 7.58
C PHE A 125 -11.84 -0.53 7.99
N ASN A 126 -11.28 -1.61 7.46
CA ASN A 126 -9.95 -2.12 7.82
C ASN A 126 -8.97 -2.11 6.64
N PHE A 127 -9.05 -1.11 5.76
CA PHE A 127 -8.20 -1.03 4.56
C PHE A 127 -6.70 -1.11 4.88
N HIS A 128 -6.28 -0.53 6.01
CA HIS A 128 -4.89 -0.58 6.48
C HIS A 128 -4.41 -2.02 6.72
N LYS A 129 -5.28 -2.90 7.23
CA LYS A 129 -4.96 -4.32 7.39
C LYS A 129 -4.84 -5.02 6.05
N ALA A 130 -5.72 -4.70 5.09
CA ALA A 130 -5.64 -5.25 3.74
C ALA A 130 -4.34 -4.86 3.02
N TYR A 131 -3.88 -3.61 3.17
CA TYR A 131 -2.58 -3.17 2.65
C TYR A 131 -1.42 -3.91 3.32
N TYR A 132 -1.47 -4.05 4.63
CA TYR A 132 -0.44 -4.79 5.35
C TYR A 132 -0.34 -6.26 4.89
N ILE A 133 -1.48 -6.93 4.74
CA ILE A 133 -1.53 -8.30 4.21
C ILE A 133 -0.97 -8.36 2.78
N LEU A 134 -1.28 -7.37 1.95
CA LEU A 134 -0.77 -7.29 0.59
C LEU A 134 0.76 -7.14 0.58
N ASP A 135 1.33 -6.34 1.48
CA ASP A 135 2.78 -6.14 1.59
C ASP A 135 3.53 -7.40 2.08
N GLU A 136 2.87 -8.28 2.84
CA GLU A 136 3.46 -9.58 3.20
C GLU A 136 3.48 -10.55 2.01
N ILE A 137 2.54 -10.41 1.07
CA ILE A 137 2.44 -11.27 -0.11
C ILE A 137 3.30 -10.73 -1.25
N LEU A 138 3.35 -9.42 -1.46
CA LEU A 138 4.02 -8.78 -2.59
C LEU A 138 5.11 -7.82 -2.12
N ILE A 139 6.27 -7.87 -2.77
CA ILE A 139 7.33 -6.88 -2.60
C ILE A 139 7.88 -6.44 -3.94
N ALA A 140 8.02 -5.13 -4.11
CA ALA A 140 8.54 -4.53 -5.34
C ALA A 140 7.83 -4.98 -6.64
N GLY A 141 6.56 -5.39 -6.56
CA GLY A 141 5.77 -5.88 -7.70
C GLY A 141 5.79 -7.40 -7.88
N GLU A 142 6.57 -8.12 -7.08
CA GLU A 142 6.78 -9.57 -7.21
C GLU A 142 6.21 -10.33 -6.02
N LEU A 143 5.93 -11.62 -6.21
CA LEU A 143 5.49 -12.51 -5.14
C LEU A 143 6.61 -12.75 -4.11
N GLN A 144 6.41 -12.27 -2.89
CA GLN A 144 7.33 -12.44 -1.76
C GLN A 144 7.08 -13.76 -1.03
N GLU A 145 5.84 -14.00 -0.61
CA GLU A 145 5.48 -15.13 0.24
C GLU A 145 4.28 -15.86 -0.35
N SER A 146 4.50 -17.14 -0.71
CA SER A 146 3.48 -18.00 -1.32
C SER A 146 2.80 -18.92 -0.30
N SER A 147 3.34 -19.05 0.91
CA SER A 147 2.75 -19.88 1.96
C SER A 147 1.73 -19.11 2.77
N LYS A 148 0.44 -19.42 2.57
CA LYS A 148 -0.67 -18.88 3.38
C LYS A 148 -0.45 -19.06 4.90
N LYS A 149 0.22 -20.16 5.30
CA LYS A 149 0.53 -20.44 6.72
C LYS A 149 1.61 -19.50 7.25
N THR A 150 2.58 -19.13 6.41
CA THR A 150 3.62 -18.18 6.78
C THR A 150 3.05 -16.77 6.87
N VAL A 151 2.30 -16.35 5.85
CA VAL A 151 1.62 -15.04 5.84
C VAL A 151 0.72 -14.87 7.06
N ALA A 152 -0.13 -15.86 7.38
CA ALA A 152 -0.99 -15.79 8.57
C ALA A 152 -0.21 -15.64 9.89
N ARG A 153 0.97 -16.26 10.00
CA ARG A 153 1.81 -16.15 11.19
C ARG A 153 2.45 -14.76 11.30
N LEU A 154 2.94 -14.21 10.18
CA LEU A 154 3.51 -12.87 10.13
C LEU A 154 2.45 -11.82 10.45
N ILE A 155 1.24 -11.99 9.93
CA ILE A 155 0.10 -11.12 10.25
C ILE A 155 -0.22 -11.13 11.74
N ALA A 156 -0.35 -12.32 12.34
CA ALA A 156 -0.63 -12.45 13.77
C ALA A 156 0.46 -11.83 14.67
N ALA A 157 1.73 -11.98 14.28
CA ALA A 157 2.84 -11.36 14.98
C ALA A 157 2.76 -9.82 14.92
N GLN A 158 2.44 -9.26 13.76
CA GLN A 158 2.28 -7.81 13.63
C GLN A 158 1.06 -7.27 14.34
N ASP A 159 -0.08 -7.97 14.32
CA ASP A 159 -1.26 -7.57 15.10
C ASP A 159 -0.91 -7.44 16.59
N THR A 160 -0.15 -8.41 17.12
CA THR A 160 0.33 -8.38 18.52
C THR A 160 1.23 -7.16 18.76
N MET A 161 2.18 -6.88 17.86
CA MET A 161 3.07 -5.72 17.99
C MET A 161 2.31 -4.38 17.95
N VAL A 162 1.29 -4.28 17.09
CA VAL A 162 0.45 -3.08 16.98
C VAL A 162 -0.39 -2.88 18.24
N GLU A 163 -0.91 -3.95 18.83
CA GLU A 163 -1.64 -3.90 20.10
C GLU A 163 -0.75 -3.42 21.24
N THR A 164 0.45 -4.01 21.41
CA THR A 164 1.41 -3.58 22.42
C THR A 164 1.80 -2.11 22.25
N ALA A 165 2.06 -1.66 21.02
CA ALA A 165 2.40 -0.26 20.75
C ALA A 165 1.25 0.72 21.08
N LYS A 166 -0.01 0.31 20.87
CA LYS A 166 -1.18 1.11 21.25
C LYS A 166 -1.33 1.22 22.76
N GLU A 167 -1.10 0.13 23.49
CA GLU A 167 -1.14 0.11 24.96
C GLU A 167 -0.07 1.02 25.58
N GLU A 168 1.15 0.98 25.03
CA GLU A 168 2.26 1.86 25.45
C GLU A 168 1.93 3.33 25.20
N ALA A 169 1.40 3.67 24.01
CA ALA A 169 1.01 5.03 23.67
C ALA A 169 -0.12 5.57 24.57
N GLY A 170 -1.12 4.73 24.86
CA GLY A 170 -2.21 5.06 25.79
C GLY A 170 -1.70 5.29 27.22
N SER A 171 -0.77 4.45 27.67
CA SER A 171 -0.15 4.57 28.99
C SER A 171 0.64 5.88 29.13
N ILE A 172 1.39 6.27 28.10
CA ILE A 172 2.13 7.56 28.09
C ILE A 172 1.16 8.74 28.14
N SER A 173 0.07 8.70 27.37
CA SER A 173 -0.96 9.76 27.38
C SER A 173 -1.61 9.92 28.76
N ASN A 174 -1.89 8.80 29.44
CA ASN A 174 -2.48 8.80 30.78
C ASN A 174 -1.52 9.37 31.82
N MET A 175 -0.22 9.01 31.75
CA MET A 175 0.79 9.57 32.65
C MET A 175 0.95 11.08 32.46
N ILE A 176 0.98 11.58 31.21
CA ILE A 176 1.08 13.02 30.92
C ILE A 176 -0.17 13.77 31.43
N SER A 177 -1.35 13.18 31.31
CA SER A 177 -2.60 13.79 31.79
C SER A 177 -2.71 13.84 33.31
N GLN A 178 -2.02 12.95 34.03
CA GLN A 178 -1.97 12.96 35.50
C GLN A 178 -0.88 13.88 36.05
N ALA A 179 0.09 14.27 35.23
CA ALA A 179 1.22 15.12 35.61
C ALA A 179 1.02 16.62 35.30
N MET A 180 -0.09 16.99 34.66
CA MET A 180 -0.54 18.37 34.44
C MET A 180 -1.70 18.71 35.38
#